data_AF-A0A1M4SKB0-F1
#
_entry.id   AF-A0A1M4SKB0-F1
#
_cell.length_a   1.000
_cell.length_b   1.000
_cell.length_c   1.000
_cell.angle_alpha   90.00
_cell.angle_beta   90.00
_cell.angle_gamma   90.00
#
_symmetry.space_group_name_H-M   'P 1'
#
loop_
_entity.id
_entity.type
_entity.pdbx_description
1 polymer ?
#
loop_
_entity_poly.entity_id
_entity_poly.type
_entity_poly.pdbx_seq_one_letter_code
_entity_poly.pdbx_strand_id
1 'polypeptide(L)'
;MIKICIALVTCLIGFASFNYRTGSSDAEVIAMGSVPRLVKDSRNMLHLVFGKGDSVLYAFSEDGGTSFSKPKLVGRVPDLFSFAMRGRKSPLLKMDPAFW
;
A
#
# COMPACT_ATOMS: atom_id res chain seq x y z
N MET A 1 -16.59 1.15 -49.40
CA MET A 1 -16.73 2.07 -48.25
C MET A 1 -16.92 1.33 -46.93
N ILE A 2 -17.89 0.40 -46.80
CA ILE A 2 -18.16 -0.30 -45.53
C ILE A 2 -16.98 -1.12 -44.96
N LYS A 3 -16.14 -1.70 -45.84
CA LYS A 3 -14.94 -2.47 -45.46
C LYS A 3 -13.85 -1.61 -44.80
N ILE A 4 -13.75 -0.33 -45.18
CA ILE A 4 -12.78 0.63 -44.61
C ILE A 4 -13.22 1.03 -43.19
N CYS A 5 -14.52 1.22 -42.97
CA CYS A 5 -15.06 1.52 -41.65
C CYS A 5 -14.84 0.36 -40.67
N ILE A 6 -15.04 -0.89 -41.11
CA ILE A 6 -14.79 -2.07 -40.27
C ILE A 6 -13.31 -2.17 -39.89
N ALA A 7 -12.39 -1.92 -40.83
CA ALA A 7 -10.96 -1.95 -40.57
C ALA A 7 -10.49 -0.86 -39.59
N LEU A 8 -11.10 0.33 -39.63
CA LEU A 8 -10.78 1.41 -38.69
C LEU A 8 -11.27 1.10 -37.27
N VAL A 9 -12.47 0.52 -37.15
CA VAL A 9 -13.04 0.14 -35.84
C VAL A 9 -12.22 -0.97 -35.18
N THR A 10 -11.81 -2.00 -35.93
CA THR A 10 -10.97 -3.06 -35.38
C THR A 10 -9.57 -2.58 -35.01
N CYS A 11 -9.00 -1.64 -35.79
CA CYS A 11 -7.73 -0.99 -35.47
C CYS A 11 -7.80 -0.19 -34.15
N LEU A 12 -8.88 0.58 -33.95
CA LEU A 12 -9.12 1.35 -32.71
C LEU A 12 -9.24 0.45 -31.47
N ILE A 13 -9.95 -0.67 -31.58
CA ILE A 13 -10.10 -1.63 -30.46
C ILE A 13 -8.77 -2.32 -30.16
N GLY A 14 -7.98 -2.66 -31.18
CA GLY A 14 -6.64 -3.21 -31.03
C GLY A 14 -5.67 -2.24 -30.36
N PHE A 15 -5.70 -0.96 -30.75
CA PHE A 15 -4.87 0.08 -30.14
C PHE A 15 -5.22 0.34 -28.67
N ALA A 16 -6.50 0.31 -28.32
CA ALA A 16 -6.95 0.45 -26.92
C ALA A 16 -6.44 -0.72 -26.05
N SER A 17 -6.35 -1.93 -26.63
CA SER A 17 -5.90 -3.12 -25.92
C SER A 17 -4.38 -3.21 -25.77
N PHE A 18 -3.59 -2.53 -26.61
CA PHE A 18 -2.13 -2.56 -26.49
C PHE A 18 -1.60 -1.82 -25.25
N ASN A 19 -2.45 -1.02 -24.59
CA ASN A 19 -2.13 -0.31 -23.35
C ASN A 19 -2.35 -1.14 -22.09
N TYR A 20 -2.74 -2.41 -22.19
CA TYR A 20 -2.70 -3.33 -21.05
C TYR A 20 -1.23 -3.59 -20.70
N ARG A 21 -0.74 -2.77 -19.77
CA ARG A 21 0.62 -2.82 -19.23
C ARG A 21 1.02 -4.26 -18.97
N THR A 22 2.05 -4.71 -19.68
CA THR A 22 2.81 -5.89 -19.31
C THR A 22 3.43 -5.60 -17.95
N GLY A 23 2.83 -6.11 -16.88
CA GLY A 23 3.43 -6.05 -15.55
C GLY A 23 4.80 -6.71 -15.63
N SER A 24 5.86 -5.92 -15.47
CA SER A 24 7.21 -6.45 -15.27
C SER A 24 7.13 -7.44 -14.11
N SER A 25 7.53 -8.68 -14.34
CA SER A 25 7.49 -9.76 -13.35
C SER A 25 8.55 -9.61 -12.25
N ASP A 26 9.36 -8.56 -12.30
CA ASP A 26 10.28 -8.23 -11.23
C ASP A 26 9.52 -7.50 -10.13
N ALA A 27 9.33 -8.20 -9.01
CA ALA A 27 8.75 -7.62 -7.81
C ALA A 27 9.63 -6.44 -7.34
N GLU A 28 9.13 -5.23 -7.52
CA GLU A 28 9.80 -4.02 -7.04
C GLU A 28 9.60 -3.87 -5.52
N VAL A 29 10.71 -3.70 -4.80
CA VAL A 29 10.65 -3.42 -3.36
C VAL A 29 10.25 -1.96 -3.16
N ILE A 30 8.96 -1.74 -2.91
CA ILE A 30 8.38 -0.40 -2.66
C ILE A 30 9.04 0.27 -1.44
N ALA A 31 9.22 -0.49 -0.36
CA ALA A 31 9.91 -0.03 0.84
C ALA A 31 10.30 -1.21 1.75
N MET A 32 11.35 -1.02 2.56
CA MET A 32 11.70 -1.93 3.65
C MET A 32 10.92 -1.56 4.91
N GLY A 33 10.18 -2.51 5.48
CA GLY A 33 9.42 -2.32 6.70
C GLY A 33 8.67 -3.56 7.15
N SER A 34 7.85 -3.39 8.19
CA SER A 34 7.04 -4.45 8.79
C SER A 34 5.58 -4.04 8.84
N VAL A 35 4.69 -5.04 8.78
CA VAL A 35 3.23 -4.87 8.84
C VAL A 35 2.70 -3.86 7.82
N PRO A 36 2.89 -4.12 6.51
CA PRO A 36 2.29 -3.26 5.51
C PRO A 36 0.76 -3.35 5.59
N ARG A 37 0.10 -2.20 5.50
CA ARG A 37 -1.34 -2.08 5.30
C ARG A 37 -1.59 -1.21 4.08
N LEU A 38 -2.34 -1.77 3.13
CA LEU A 38 -2.70 -1.12 1.88
C LEU A 38 -4.21 -0.88 1.84
N VAL A 39 -4.62 0.33 1.48
CA VAL A 39 -6.03 0.68 1.23
C VAL A 39 -6.15 1.45 -0.08
N LYS A 40 -7.31 1.36 -0.73
CA LYS A 40 -7.64 2.12 -1.93
C LYS A 40 -8.75 3.11 -1.61
N ASP A 41 -8.62 4.35 -2.07
CA ASP A 41 -9.68 5.34 -1.91
C ASP A 41 -10.71 5.32 -3.06
N SER A 42 -11.66 6.25 -3.01
CA SER A 42 -12.69 6.44 -4.05
C SER A 42 -12.14 7.01 -5.37
N ARG A 43 -10.94 7.58 -5.36
CA ARG A 43 -10.24 8.13 -6.54
C ARG A 43 -9.27 7.12 -7.17
N ASN A 44 -9.30 5.86 -6.72
CA ASN A 44 -8.37 4.80 -7.13
C ASN A 44 -6.91 5.04 -6.71
N MET A 45 -6.64 5.95 -5.77
CA MET A 45 -5.32 6.08 -5.18
C MET A 45 -5.08 4.93 -4.19
N LEU A 46 -3.88 4.36 -4.25
CA LEU A 46 -3.43 3.38 -3.26
C LEU A 46 -2.67 4.10 -2.16
N HIS A 47 -2.98 3.75 -0.92
CA HIS A 47 -2.37 4.28 0.29
C HIS A 47 -1.72 3.12 1.04
N LEU A 48 -0.39 3.18 1.19
CA LEU A 48 0.42 2.18 1.86
C LEU A 48 0.99 2.76 3.15
N VAL A 49 0.73 2.08 4.27
CA VAL A 49 1.30 2.40 5.58
C VAL A 49 2.12 1.21 6.07
N PHE A 50 3.31 1.46 6.62
CA PHE A 50 4.20 0.41 7.11
C PHE A 50 5.10 0.91 8.24
N GLY A 51 5.52 0.01 9.12
CA GLY A 51 6.44 0.31 10.22
C GLY A 51 7.91 0.14 9.81
N LYS A 52 8.81 0.94 10.37
CA LYS A 52 10.27 0.75 10.30
C LYS A 52 10.89 1.21 11.62
N GLY A 53 11.31 0.24 12.46
CA GLY A 53 11.67 0.53 13.86
C GLY A 53 10.48 1.18 14.58
N ASP A 54 10.72 2.31 15.25
CA ASP A 54 9.67 3.09 15.93
C ASP A 54 8.90 4.04 15.00
N SER A 55 9.17 4.02 13.70
CA SER A 55 8.57 4.95 12.75
C SER A 55 7.41 4.30 11.99
N VAL A 56 6.30 5.01 11.89
CA VAL A 56 5.20 4.70 10.97
C VAL A 56 5.39 5.55 9.71
N LEU A 57 5.55 4.88 8.59
CA LEU A 57 5.81 5.47 7.28
C LEU A 57 4.59 5.31 6.37
N TYR A 58 4.43 6.25 5.44
CA TYR A 58 3.35 6.29 4.47
C TYR A 58 3.89 6.54 3.06
N ALA A 59 3.36 5.81 2.09
CA ALA A 59 3.57 6.04 0.67
C ALA A 59 2.22 5.92 -0.06
N PHE A 60 2.10 6.55 -1.22
CA PHE A 60 0.91 6.44 -2.05
C PHE A 60 1.26 6.20 -3.51
N SER A 61 0.30 5.70 -4.26
CA SER A 61 0.37 5.52 -5.69
C SER A 61 -0.90 6.07 -6.34
N GLU A 62 -0.71 6.88 -7.38
CA GLU A 62 -1.79 7.45 -8.19
C GLU A 62 -2.00 6.64 -9.49
N ASP A 63 -1.09 5.72 -9.80
CA ASP A 63 -1.03 4.96 -11.06
C ASP A 63 -1.37 3.47 -10.87
N GLY A 64 -2.21 3.18 -9.88
CA GLY A 64 -2.72 1.83 -9.62
C GLY A 64 -1.66 0.85 -9.10
N GLY A 65 -0.58 1.36 -8.50
CA GLY A 65 0.50 0.56 -7.91
C GLY A 65 1.67 0.31 -8.84
N THR A 66 1.77 1.04 -9.96
CA THR A 66 2.95 0.94 -10.85
C THR A 66 4.14 1.67 -10.26
N SER A 67 3.92 2.78 -9.58
CA SER A 67 4.95 3.51 -8.85
C SER A 67 4.40 4.04 -7.53
N PHE A 68 5.28 4.16 -6.54
CA PHE A 68 4.95 4.71 -5.24
C PHE A 68 5.76 5.96 -4.94
N SER A 69 5.16 6.90 -4.24
CA SER A 69 5.83 8.08 -3.70
C SER A 69 6.93 7.67 -2.71
N LYS A 70 7.96 8.51 -2.55
CA LYS A 70 8.95 8.33 -1.47
C LYS A 70 8.26 8.27 -0.09
N PRO A 71 8.61 7.29 0.77
CA PRO A 71 8.01 7.16 2.09
C PRO A 71 8.14 8.41 2.95
N LYS A 72 7.04 8.82 3.58
CA LYS A 72 6.97 9.96 4.51
C LYS A 72 6.68 9.47 5.92
N LEU A 73 7.31 10.11 6.91
CA LEU A 73 7.05 9.84 8.31
C LEU A 73 5.68 10.40 8.70
N VAL A 74 4.81 9.54 9.22
CA VAL A 74 3.49 9.92 9.75
C VAL A 74 3.56 10.10 11.27
N GLY A 75 4.36 9.29 11.95
CA GLY A 75 4.52 9.38 13.39
C GLY A 75 5.57 8.43 13.93
N ARG A 76 5.93 8.63 15.19
CA ARG A 76 6.76 7.70 15.95
C ARG A 76 5.94 7.05 17.04
N VAL A 77 6.08 5.74 17.18
CA VAL A 77 5.50 4.95 18.26
C VAL A 77 6.68 4.29 18.96
N PRO A 78 7.13 4.82 20.10
CA PRO A 78 8.18 4.18 20.89
C PRO A 78 7.77 2.75 21.24
N ASP A 79 8.72 1.82 21.19
CA ASP A 79 8.48 0.39 21.43
C ASP A 79 7.41 -0.22 20.51
N LEU A 80 7.48 0.14 19.22
CA LEU A 80 6.59 -0.41 18.19
C LEU A 80 6.93 -1.89 17.95
N PHE A 81 6.33 -2.75 18.77
CA PHE A 81 6.30 -4.20 18.56
C PHE A 81 5.39 -4.55 17.38
N SER A 82 5.88 -4.31 16.17
CA SER A 82 5.17 -4.57 14.92
C SER A 82 4.84 -6.06 14.70
N PHE A 83 5.49 -6.99 15.40
CA PHE A 83 5.23 -8.43 15.25
C PHE A 83 4.11 -8.98 16.16
N ALA A 84 3.54 -8.17 17.07
CA ALA A 84 2.54 -8.61 18.03
C ALA A 84 1.10 -8.42 17.49
N MET A 85 0.69 -9.18 16.48
CA MET A 85 -0.68 -9.09 15.92
C MET A 85 -1.79 -9.68 16.81
N ARG A 86 -1.48 -10.21 18.02
CA ARG A 86 -2.50 -10.63 18.99
C ARG A 86 -2.06 -10.32 20.42
N GLY A 87 -2.48 -9.16 20.93
CA GLY A 87 -2.53 -8.83 22.36
C GLY A 87 -1.18 -8.62 23.04
N ARG A 88 -0.76 -7.36 23.21
CA ARG A 88 0.01 -7.01 24.40
C ARG A 88 -0.99 -7.15 25.56
N LYS A 89 -0.86 -8.21 26.38
CA LYS A 89 -1.40 -8.12 27.75
C LYS A 89 -0.68 -6.92 28.35
N SER A 90 -1.41 -5.85 28.65
CA SER A 90 -0.90 -4.81 29.53
C SER A 90 -0.25 -5.52 30.73
N PRO A 91 0.94 -5.11 31.19
CA PRO A 91 1.44 -5.62 32.44
C PRO A 91 0.36 -5.31 33.46
N LEU A 92 -0.19 -6.35 34.08
CA LEU A 92 -1.05 -6.22 35.24
C LEU A 92 -0.41 -5.15 36.13
N LEU A 93 -1.06 -3.99 36.24
CA LEU A 93 -0.76 -3.06 37.32
C LEU A 93 -0.95 -3.88 38.58
N LYS A 94 0.16 -4.27 39.19
CA LYS A 94 0.19 -4.85 40.52
C LYS A 94 -0.33 -3.73 41.41
N MET A 95 -1.63 -3.74 41.70
CA MET A 95 -2.22 -2.84 42.66
C MET A 95 -1.46 -3.03 43.97
N ASP A 96 -0.84 -1.96 44.45
CA ASP A 96 -0.18 -1.92 45.74
C ASP A 96 -1.27 -2.09 46.82
N PRO A 97 -1.22 -3.13 47.66
CA PRO A 97 -2.25 -3.36 48.67
C PRO A 97 -2.22 -2.35 49.83
N ALA A 98 -1.38 -1.30 49.76
CA ALA A 98 -1.22 -0.29 50.81
C ALA A 98 -2.38 0.72 50.97
N PHE A 99 -3.51 0.53 50.29
CA PHE A 99 -4.72 1.33 50.50
C PHE A 99 -5.93 0.43 50.84
N TRP A 100 -5.91 -0.14 52.06
CA TRP A 100 -7.09 -0.53 52.82
C TRP A 100 -6.97 0.03 54.23
#